data_AF-A0A2N5ZMZ9-F1
#
_entry.id   AF-A0A2N5ZMZ9-F1
#
_cell.length_a   1.000
_cell.length_b   1.000
_cell.length_c   1.000
_cell.angle_alpha   90.00
_cell.angle_beta   90.00
_cell.angle_gamma   90.00
#
_symmetry.space_group_name_H-M   'P 1'
#
loop_
_entity.id
_entity.type
_entity.pdbx_description
1 polymer ?
#
loop_
_entity_poly.entity_id
_entity_poly.type
_entity_poly.pdbx_seq_one_letter_code
_entity_poly.pdbx_strand_id
1 'polypeptide(L)'
;MTKRVLLFIVIFLTSFFLLSCNKESDNALKWKQAVINKNKIEAIKYAELVIKDKKLELPEKVYFNHFIRNGISEKYLFLKDFNGYDFDYWHSALTFNNIAKEISEKVDPKELVEYVKNKVIQKKNKKSRFLWPENILKDGEGLCDRSVWVLCELAFQKGYNTRVIYLYKPGSDSSFHTICELTKENRSFVVDTVNDRYVESVFEDLNNNKEKLNSLWPKSQIYHHCIDGAVSFVPVFPQAYLPKNKLLHETLLHVLKDECPVFGISPLERLNFYEQYLKEKKIKNDIPILFWHYPIKLLSAEIENFSNKK
;
A
#
# COMPACT_ATOMS: atom_id res chain seq x y z
N MET A 1 -6.26 13.28 -56.52
CA MET A 1 -5.28 12.29 -56.01
C MET A 1 -5.13 12.30 -54.48
N THR A 2 -5.52 13.37 -53.79
CA THR A 2 -5.35 13.59 -52.33
C THR A 2 -6.27 12.78 -51.41
N LYS A 3 -7.51 12.46 -51.81
CA LYS A 3 -8.45 11.68 -50.95
C LYS A 3 -8.07 10.21 -50.73
N ARG A 4 -7.43 9.56 -51.72
CA ARG A 4 -7.00 8.15 -51.59
C ARG A 4 -5.79 8.00 -50.68
N VAL A 5 -4.85 8.95 -50.71
CA VAL A 5 -3.67 8.97 -49.83
C VAL A 5 -4.10 9.16 -48.37
N LEU A 6 -5.06 10.05 -48.10
CA LEU A 6 -5.57 10.27 -46.75
C LEU A 6 -6.25 9.01 -46.16
N LEU A 7 -7.04 8.30 -46.97
CA LEU A 7 -7.72 7.06 -46.55
C LEU A 7 -6.72 5.94 -46.23
N PHE A 8 -5.67 5.78 -47.05
CA PHE A 8 -4.61 4.81 -46.78
C PHE A 8 -3.85 5.13 -45.49
N ILE A 9 -3.53 6.41 -45.23
CA ILE A 9 -2.85 6.82 -43.99
C ILE A 9 -3.74 6.52 -42.77
N VAL A 10 -5.05 6.82 -42.83
CA VAL A 10 -5.98 6.51 -41.73
C VAL A 10 -6.06 5.01 -41.47
N ILE A 11 -6.23 4.18 -42.52
CA ILE A 11 -6.30 2.72 -42.37
C ILE A 11 -5.00 2.16 -41.77
N PHE A 12 -3.85 2.64 -42.24
CA PHE A 12 -2.53 2.20 -41.75
C PHE A 12 -2.31 2.60 -40.28
N LEU A 13 -2.66 3.83 -39.91
CA LEU A 13 -2.59 4.30 -38.52
C LEU A 13 -3.55 3.53 -37.61
N THR A 14 -4.78 3.26 -38.05
CA THR A 14 -5.72 2.43 -37.27
C THR A 14 -5.24 1.00 -37.11
N SER A 15 -4.63 0.41 -38.15
CA SER A 15 -4.15 -0.98 -38.12
C SER A 15 -2.92 -1.12 -37.23
N PHE A 16 -2.01 -0.15 -37.28
CA PHE A 16 -0.85 -0.09 -36.39
C PHE A 16 -1.27 0.12 -34.93
N PHE A 17 -2.24 0.99 -34.67
CA PHE A 17 -2.77 1.22 -33.33
C PHE A 17 -3.45 -0.03 -32.76
N LEU A 18 -4.26 -0.72 -33.57
CA LEU A 18 -4.92 -1.98 -33.17
C LEU A 18 -3.91 -3.11 -32.88
N LEU A 19 -2.88 -3.26 -33.72
CA LEU A 19 -1.83 -4.27 -33.52
C LEU A 19 -0.98 -3.99 -32.27
N SER A 20 -0.65 -2.72 -32.02
CA SER A 20 0.09 -2.31 -30.82
C SER A 20 -0.74 -2.55 -29.54
N CYS A 21 -2.04 -2.26 -29.59
CA CYS A 21 -2.95 -2.46 -28.46
C CYS A 21 -3.11 -3.96 -28.10
N ASN A 22 -3.20 -4.82 -29.12
CA ASN A 22 -3.28 -6.28 -28.90
C ASN A 22 -2.02 -6.83 -28.23
N LYS A 23 -0.82 -6.39 -28.65
CA LYS A 23 0.44 -6.88 -28.08
C LYS A 23 0.67 -6.42 -26.64
N GLU A 24 0.32 -5.18 -26.32
CA GLU A 24 0.39 -4.67 -24.95
C GLU A 24 -0.55 -5.46 -24.03
N SER A 25 -1.79 -5.69 -24.48
CA SER A 25 -2.77 -6.50 -23.76
C SER A 25 -2.27 -7.94 -23.51
N ASP A 26 -1.72 -8.60 -24.53
CA ASP A 26 -1.17 -9.95 -24.40
C ASP A 26 -0.01 -10.01 -23.39
N ASN A 27 0.87 -9.01 -23.40
CA ASN A 27 1.99 -8.94 -22.46
C ASN A 27 1.51 -8.67 -21.03
N ALA A 28 0.51 -7.82 -20.84
CA ALA A 28 -0.09 -7.54 -19.53
C ALA A 28 -0.74 -8.80 -18.92
N LEU A 29 -1.46 -9.58 -19.73
CA LEU A 29 -2.04 -10.85 -19.29
C LEU A 29 -0.95 -11.87 -18.93
N LYS A 30 0.09 -11.99 -19.75
CA LYS A 30 1.25 -12.87 -19.47
C LYS A 30 2.01 -12.43 -18.22
N TRP A 31 2.18 -11.13 -18.01
CA TRP A 31 2.74 -10.57 -16.79
C TRP A 31 1.93 -11.00 -15.57
N LYS A 32 0.60 -10.80 -15.58
CA LYS A 32 -0.28 -11.17 -14.47
C LYS A 32 -0.16 -12.66 -14.14
N GLN A 33 -0.18 -13.52 -15.17
CA GLN A 33 -0.02 -14.96 -15.00
C GLN A 33 1.35 -15.33 -14.43
N ALA A 34 2.43 -14.68 -14.90
CA ALA A 34 3.77 -14.90 -14.37
C ALA A 34 3.86 -14.51 -12.89
N VAL A 35 3.21 -13.41 -12.48
CA VAL A 35 3.15 -13.02 -11.05
C VAL A 35 2.38 -14.05 -10.23
N ILE A 36 1.17 -14.45 -10.66
CA ILE A 36 0.35 -15.48 -9.98
C ILE A 36 1.12 -16.80 -9.81
N ASN A 37 1.82 -17.23 -10.87
CA ASN A 37 2.61 -18.46 -10.88
C ASN A 37 3.96 -18.33 -10.17
N LYS A 38 4.24 -17.17 -9.54
CA LYS A 38 5.50 -16.85 -8.86
C LYS A 38 6.74 -16.97 -9.77
N ASN A 39 6.56 -16.85 -11.09
CA ASN A 39 7.64 -16.87 -12.06
C ASN A 39 8.27 -15.48 -12.21
N LYS A 40 9.19 -15.17 -11.30
CA LYS A 40 9.90 -13.88 -11.24
C LYS A 40 10.59 -13.48 -12.54
N ILE A 41 11.22 -14.43 -13.25
CA ILE A 41 11.96 -14.13 -14.48
C ILE A 41 10.99 -13.68 -15.58
N GLU A 42 9.89 -14.43 -15.78
CA GLU A 42 8.88 -14.06 -16.77
C GLU A 42 8.13 -12.79 -16.38
N ALA A 43 7.82 -12.59 -15.10
CA ALA A 43 7.16 -11.38 -14.63
C ALA A 43 7.99 -10.13 -14.93
N ILE A 44 9.30 -10.15 -14.65
CA ILE A 44 10.20 -9.04 -14.98
C ILE A 44 10.25 -8.80 -16.49
N LYS A 45 10.45 -9.87 -17.29
CA LYS A 45 10.48 -9.79 -18.75
C LYS A 45 9.20 -9.16 -19.32
N TYR A 46 8.03 -9.61 -18.86
CA TYR A 46 6.76 -9.08 -19.38
C TYR A 46 6.48 -7.67 -18.88
N ALA A 47 6.89 -7.30 -17.66
CA ALA A 47 6.80 -5.93 -17.17
C ALA A 47 7.57 -4.96 -18.08
N GLU A 48 8.81 -5.30 -18.45
CA GLU A 48 9.63 -4.53 -19.39
C GLU A 48 8.98 -4.41 -20.77
N LEU A 49 8.35 -5.48 -21.26
CA LEU A 49 7.65 -5.47 -22.54
C LEU A 49 6.37 -4.63 -22.52
N VAL A 50 5.66 -4.56 -21.39
CA VAL A 50 4.44 -3.76 -21.23
C VAL A 50 4.75 -2.26 -21.27
N ILE A 51 5.83 -1.83 -20.62
CA ILE A 51 6.23 -0.41 -20.61
C ILE A 51 7.26 -0.07 -21.70
N LYS A 52 7.48 -0.98 -22.65
CA LYS A 52 8.49 -0.78 -23.69
C LYS A 52 8.22 0.51 -24.46
N ASP A 53 9.28 1.25 -24.74
CA ASP A 53 9.26 2.51 -25.51
C ASP A 53 8.51 3.67 -24.83
N LYS A 54 8.08 3.50 -23.57
CA LYS A 54 7.47 4.56 -22.76
C LYS A 54 8.54 5.32 -21.96
N LYS A 55 8.33 6.62 -21.79
CA LYS A 55 9.26 7.50 -21.07
C LYS A 55 9.06 7.39 -19.56
N LEU A 56 10.14 7.13 -18.83
CA LEU A 56 10.14 7.21 -17.37
C LEU A 56 10.24 8.67 -16.92
N GLU A 57 9.34 9.06 -16.02
CA GLU A 57 9.43 10.32 -15.29
C GLU A 57 10.42 10.20 -14.12
N LEU A 58 10.86 11.32 -13.55
CA LEU A 58 11.66 11.29 -12.34
C LEU A 58 10.74 11.15 -11.11
N PRO A 59 11.19 10.45 -10.05
CA PRO A 59 10.43 10.40 -8.81
C PRO A 59 10.30 11.80 -8.21
N GLU A 60 9.17 12.08 -7.57
CA GLU A 60 8.97 13.36 -6.89
C GLU A 60 10.01 13.56 -5.77
N LYS A 61 10.54 14.79 -5.67
CA LYS A 61 11.64 15.13 -4.76
C LYS A 61 11.33 14.84 -3.29
N VAL A 62 10.07 14.96 -2.88
CA VAL A 62 9.63 14.68 -1.50
C VAL A 62 9.87 13.21 -1.12
N TYR A 63 9.58 12.27 -2.02
CA TYR A 63 9.78 10.84 -1.79
C TYR A 63 11.24 10.46 -1.85
N PHE A 64 11.95 11.00 -2.83
CA PHE A 64 13.38 10.82 -2.95
C PHE A 64 14.08 11.15 -1.63
N ASN A 65 13.86 12.35 -1.10
CA ASN A 65 14.45 12.79 0.17
C ASN A 65 14.02 11.90 1.35
N HIS A 66 12.76 11.46 1.39
CA HIS A 66 12.28 10.57 2.44
C HIS A 66 12.96 9.19 2.40
N PHE A 67 13.15 8.61 1.22
CA PHE A 67 13.81 7.31 1.05
C PHE A 67 15.30 7.37 1.38
N ILE A 68 16.01 8.41 0.92
CA ILE A 68 17.44 8.60 1.25
C ILE A 68 17.63 8.71 2.77
N ARG A 69 16.81 9.53 3.44
CA ARG A 69 16.87 9.69 4.91
C ARG A 69 16.59 8.40 5.68
N ASN A 70 15.98 7.41 5.05
CA ASN A 70 15.64 6.11 5.66
C ASN A 70 16.49 4.95 5.09
N GLY A 71 17.65 5.27 4.48
CA GLY A 71 18.68 4.27 4.14
C GLY A 71 18.55 3.63 2.76
N ILE A 72 17.67 4.13 1.89
CA ILE A 72 17.67 3.71 0.47
C ILE A 72 18.69 4.54 -0.28
N SER A 73 19.57 3.92 -1.06
CA SER A 73 20.56 4.67 -1.85
C SER A 73 19.94 5.35 -3.07
N GLU A 74 20.52 6.48 -3.50
CA GLU A 74 20.10 7.15 -4.74
C GLU A 74 20.19 6.21 -5.94
N LYS A 75 21.26 5.40 -6.00
CA LYS A 75 21.45 4.38 -7.05
C LYS A 75 20.25 3.45 -7.14
N TYR A 76 19.68 3.02 -6.02
CA TYR A 76 18.50 2.17 -6.00
C TYR A 76 17.27 2.87 -6.60
N LEU A 77 17.05 4.13 -6.24
CA LEU A 77 15.91 4.93 -6.72
C LEU A 77 15.97 5.25 -8.21
N PHE A 78 17.17 5.25 -8.80
CA PHE A 78 17.38 5.46 -10.24
C PHE A 78 17.54 4.16 -11.05
N LEU A 79 17.27 2.99 -10.46
CA LEU A 79 17.28 1.72 -11.19
C LEU A 79 16.18 1.72 -12.26
N LYS A 80 16.60 1.75 -13.53
CA LYS A 80 15.71 1.68 -14.69
C LYS A 80 15.07 0.30 -14.86
N ASP A 81 15.84 -0.75 -14.60
CA ASP A 81 15.41 -2.12 -14.83
C ASP A 81 14.61 -2.66 -13.64
N PHE A 82 13.62 -3.50 -13.91
CA PHE A 82 12.88 -4.19 -12.84
C PHE A 82 13.78 -5.18 -12.11
N ASN A 83 13.55 -5.35 -10.82
CA ASN A 83 14.31 -6.27 -9.97
C ASN A 83 13.39 -7.17 -9.13
N GLY A 84 14.00 -8.05 -8.33
CA GLY A 84 13.25 -8.99 -7.50
C GLY A 84 12.31 -8.34 -6.50
N TYR A 85 12.66 -7.18 -5.94
CA TYR A 85 11.80 -6.47 -4.98
C TYR A 85 10.59 -5.82 -5.67
N ASP A 86 10.74 -5.38 -6.92
CA ASP A 86 9.60 -4.92 -7.73
C ASP A 86 8.60 -6.07 -7.91
N PHE A 87 9.09 -7.26 -8.30
CA PHE A 87 8.28 -8.46 -8.41
C PHE A 87 7.58 -8.83 -7.09
N ASP A 88 8.31 -8.87 -5.98
CA ASP A 88 7.74 -9.29 -4.70
C ASP A 88 6.61 -8.34 -4.24
N TYR A 89 6.78 -7.03 -4.45
CA TYR A 89 5.75 -6.05 -4.09
C TYR A 89 4.51 -6.15 -5.00
N TRP A 90 4.69 -6.38 -6.31
CA TRP A 90 3.58 -6.66 -7.22
C TRP A 90 2.84 -7.95 -6.88
N HIS A 91 3.58 -9.01 -6.51
CA HIS A 91 3.01 -10.27 -6.05
C HIS A 91 2.18 -10.08 -4.77
N SER A 92 2.69 -9.30 -3.81
CA SER A 92 1.94 -8.92 -2.61
C SER A 92 0.66 -8.17 -2.96
N ALA A 93 0.73 -7.14 -3.80
CA ALA A 93 -0.44 -6.35 -4.18
C ALA A 93 -1.52 -7.21 -4.90
N LEU A 94 -1.12 -8.08 -5.82
CA LEU A 94 -2.04 -9.02 -6.48
C LEU A 94 -2.66 -10.03 -5.50
N THR A 95 -1.88 -10.53 -4.55
CA THR A 95 -2.38 -11.41 -3.49
C THR A 95 -3.47 -10.72 -2.68
N PHE A 96 -3.23 -9.49 -2.23
CA PHE A 96 -4.25 -8.72 -1.49
C PHE A 96 -5.46 -8.36 -2.35
N ASN A 97 -5.28 -8.05 -3.65
CA ASN A 97 -6.40 -7.78 -4.55
C ASN A 97 -7.30 -9.01 -4.73
N ASN A 98 -6.70 -10.20 -4.90
CA ASN A 98 -7.45 -11.44 -5.02
C ASN A 98 -8.23 -11.75 -3.74
N ILE A 99 -7.59 -11.62 -2.57
CA ILE A 99 -8.26 -11.78 -1.26
C ILE A 99 -9.39 -10.76 -1.12
N ALA A 100 -9.15 -9.50 -1.48
CA ALA A 100 -10.17 -8.46 -1.40
C ALA A 100 -11.39 -8.85 -2.24
N LYS A 101 -11.23 -9.37 -3.46
CA LYS A 101 -12.37 -9.79 -4.30
C LYS A 101 -13.22 -10.91 -3.70
N GLU A 102 -12.65 -11.74 -2.83
CA GLU A 102 -13.39 -12.80 -2.12
C GLU A 102 -14.25 -12.23 -0.97
N ILE A 103 -13.89 -11.06 -0.45
CA ILE A 103 -14.66 -10.33 0.57
C ILE A 103 -15.77 -9.55 -0.14
N SER A 104 -16.93 -9.37 0.50
CA SER A 104 -18.11 -8.73 -0.09
C SER A 104 -17.80 -7.37 -0.77
N GLU A 105 -18.61 -6.94 -1.74
CA GLU A 105 -18.42 -5.63 -2.39
C GLU A 105 -18.78 -4.47 -1.45
N LYS A 106 -19.83 -4.64 -0.64
CA LYS A 106 -20.26 -3.69 0.40
C LYS A 106 -19.52 -3.97 1.71
N VAL A 107 -18.20 -3.80 1.68
CA VAL A 107 -17.33 -4.16 2.81
C VAL A 107 -17.67 -3.33 4.05
N ASP A 108 -18.25 -3.97 5.06
CA ASP A 108 -18.18 -3.51 6.44
C ASP A 108 -16.72 -3.68 6.93
N PRO A 109 -16.08 -2.65 7.53
CA PRO A 109 -14.77 -2.78 8.17
C PRO A 109 -14.60 -4.02 9.04
N LYS A 110 -15.68 -4.50 9.67
CA LYS A 110 -15.71 -5.73 10.46
C LYS A 110 -15.25 -6.95 9.68
N GLU A 111 -15.67 -7.12 8.42
CA GLU A 111 -15.30 -8.27 7.60
C GLU A 111 -13.79 -8.31 7.33
N LEU A 112 -13.18 -7.13 7.15
CA LEU A 112 -11.72 -7.01 6.97
C LEU A 112 -10.98 -7.38 8.25
N VAL A 113 -11.47 -6.92 9.40
CA VAL A 113 -10.88 -7.22 10.72
C VAL A 113 -10.95 -8.71 11.02
N GLU A 114 -12.13 -9.30 10.81
CA GLU A 114 -12.37 -10.71 11.02
C GLU A 114 -11.47 -11.58 10.12
N TYR A 115 -11.31 -11.19 8.85
CA TYR A 115 -10.38 -11.85 7.95
C TYR A 115 -8.95 -11.85 8.50
N VAL A 116 -8.43 -10.69 8.91
CA VAL A 116 -7.05 -10.56 9.41
C VAL A 116 -6.86 -11.34 10.72
N LYS A 117 -7.82 -11.23 11.65
CA LYS A 117 -7.80 -11.94 12.94
C LYS A 117 -7.74 -13.46 12.76
N ASN A 118 -8.51 -13.98 11.80
CA ASN A 118 -8.56 -15.42 11.53
C ASN A 118 -7.31 -15.95 10.82
N LYS A 119 -6.48 -15.06 10.23
CA LYS A 119 -5.27 -15.44 9.49
C LYS A 119 -3.97 -15.13 10.24
N VAL A 120 -3.93 -14.11 11.10
CA VAL A 120 -2.71 -13.64 11.74
C VAL A 120 -2.82 -13.73 13.26
N ILE A 121 -2.16 -14.73 13.83
CA ILE A 121 -2.10 -14.96 15.28
C ILE A 121 -1.01 -14.09 15.90
N GLN A 122 -1.33 -13.37 16.97
CA GLN A 122 -0.33 -12.54 17.62
C GLN A 122 0.63 -13.32 18.50
N LYS A 123 1.93 -13.16 18.27
CA LYS A 123 2.98 -13.78 19.08
C LYS A 123 4.03 -12.75 19.49
N LYS A 124 4.32 -12.69 20.79
CA LYS A 124 5.26 -11.72 21.37
C LYS A 124 6.74 -11.97 21.05
N ASN A 125 7.11 -13.17 20.58
CA ASN A 125 8.49 -13.67 20.66
C ASN A 125 9.23 -13.93 19.34
N LYS A 126 8.77 -13.41 18.20
CA LYS A 126 9.54 -13.56 16.95
C LYS A 126 9.95 -12.21 16.37
N LYS A 127 11.27 -12.05 16.23
CA LYS A 127 11.91 -11.00 15.41
C LYS A 127 11.77 -11.31 13.91
N SER A 128 10.61 -11.81 13.46
CA SER A 128 10.40 -12.06 12.03
C SER A 128 10.37 -10.71 11.32
N ARG A 129 11.43 -10.45 10.54
CA ARG A 129 11.54 -9.29 9.67
C ARG A 129 10.78 -9.59 8.39
N PHE A 130 9.47 -9.41 8.44
CA PHE A 130 8.62 -9.51 7.26
C PHE A 130 8.79 -8.29 6.38
N LEU A 131 9.58 -8.41 5.31
CA LEU A 131 9.73 -7.34 4.31
C LEU A 131 8.38 -6.98 3.65
N TRP A 132 7.56 -7.99 3.41
CA TRP A 132 6.30 -7.87 2.69
C TRP A 132 5.11 -8.33 3.55
N PRO A 133 3.97 -7.64 3.47
CA PRO A 133 2.79 -7.98 4.26
C PRO A 133 2.19 -9.34 3.91
N GLU A 134 2.33 -9.83 2.68
CA GLU A 134 1.93 -11.19 2.31
C GLU A 134 2.67 -12.29 3.11
N ASN A 135 3.91 -12.03 3.52
CA ASN A 135 4.67 -13.00 4.31
C ASN A 135 4.11 -13.12 5.73
N ILE A 136 3.50 -12.05 6.26
CA ILE A 136 2.80 -12.08 7.55
C ILE A 136 1.57 -12.99 7.44
N LEU A 137 0.81 -12.89 6.35
CA LEU A 137 -0.34 -13.77 6.08
C LEU A 137 0.07 -15.23 5.92
N LYS A 138 1.15 -15.48 5.17
CA LYS A 138 1.66 -16.84 4.92
C LYS A 138 2.13 -17.52 6.20
N ASP A 139 2.89 -16.81 7.02
CA ASP A 139 3.40 -17.35 8.29
C ASP A 139 2.30 -17.44 9.35
N GLY A 140 1.22 -16.67 9.17
CA GLY A 140 0.05 -16.66 10.04
C GLY A 140 0.34 -16.10 11.44
N GLU A 141 1.42 -15.33 11.59
CA GLU A 141 1.83 -14.78 12.88
C GLU A 141 2.51 -13.40 12.76
N GLY A 142 2.31 -12.55 13.77
CA GLY A 142 2.92 -11.21 13.78
C GLY A 142 2.70 -10.44 15.07
N LEU A 143 3.34 -9.27 15.19
CA LEU A 143 3.03 -8.28 16.22
C LEU A 143 1.78 -7.47 15.83
N CYS A 144 1.31 -6.58 16.72
CA CYS A 144 0.13 -5.74 16.47
C CYS A 144 0.30 -4.88 15.21
N ASP A 145 1.48 -4.30 14.99
CA ASP A 145 1.79 -3.50 13.81
C ASP A 145 1.79 -4.31 12.51
N ARG A 146 2.14 -5.60 12.57
CA ARG A 146 2.07 -6.54 11.42
C ARG A 146 0.63 -6.86 11.04
N SER A 147 -0.22 -7.10 12.04
CA SER A 147 -1.66 -7.36 11.80
C SER A 147 -2.34 -6.12 11.20
N VAL A 148 -2.02 -4.94 11.74
CA VAL A 148 -2.48 -3.66 11.19
C VAL A 148 -1.97 -3.44 9.77
N TRP A 149 -0.72 -3.80 9.47
CA TRP A 149 -0.20 -3.69 8.11
C TRP A 149 -1.02 -4.51 7.11
N VAL A 150 -1.27 -5.78 7.43
CA VAL A 150 -2.09 -6.67 6.59
C VAL A 150 -3.48 -6.07 6.39
N LEU A 151 -4.10 -5.53 7.44
CA LEU A 151 -5.40 -4.87 7.33
C LEU A 151 -5.34 -3.64 6.43
N CYS A 152 -4.32 -2.80 6.56
CA CYS A 152 -4.14 -1.61 5.73
C CYS A 152 -4.01 -1.96 4.25
N GLU A 153 -3.24 -2.99 3.88
CA GLU A 153 -3.11 -3.42 2.48
C GLU A 153 -4.43 -3.95 1.93
N LEU A 154 -5.11 -4.80 2.71
CA LEU A 154 -6.37 -5.41 2.29
C LEU A 154 -7.47 -4.35 2.11
N ALA A 155 -7.61 -3.44 3.07
CA ALA A 155 -8.57 -2.34 3.01
C ALA A 155 -8.26 -1.38 1.85
N PHE A 156 -6.98 -1.16 1.56
CA PHE A 156 -6.56 -0.31 0.45
C PHE A 156 -7.01 -0.87 -0.91
N GLN A 157 -6.92 -2.19 -1.12
CA GLN A 157 -7.47 -2.84 -2.31
C GLN A 157 -9.00 -2.70 -2.43
N LYS A 158 -9.71 -2.46 -1.31
CA LYS A 158 -11.16 -2.17 -1.26
C LYS A 158 -11.52 -0.69 -1.41
N GLY A 159 -10.53 0.15 -1.74
CA GLY A 159 -10.71 1.58 -1.94
C GLY A 159 -10.80 2.39 -0.65
N TYR A 160 -10.35 1.85 0.49
CA TYR A 160 -10.19 2.64 1.71
C TYR A 160 -8.87 3.43 1.65
N ASN A 161 -8.91 4.68 2.09
CA ASN A 161 -7.70 5.33 2.59
C ASN A 161 -7.36 4.75 3.96
N THR A 162 -6.08 4.43 4.16
CA THR A 162 -5.62 3.81 5.41
C THR A 162 -4.50 4.61 6.05
N ARG A 163 -4.47 4.64 7.38
CA ARG A 163 -3.32 5.11 8.16
C ARG A 163 -3.09 4.21 9.37
N VAL A 164 -1.83 3.98 9.66
CA VAL A 164 -1.35 3.20 10.81
C VAL A 164 -1.10 4.16 11.95
N ILE A 165 -1.54 3.83 13.16
CA ILE A 165 -1.48 4.73 14.31
C ILE A 165 -0.74 4.00 15.43
N TYR A 166 0.38 4.56 15.84
CA TYR A 166 1.18 4.03 16.95
C TYR A 166 0.81 4.79 18.21
N LEU A 167 0.44 4.05 19.25
CA LEU A 167 0.09 4.57 20.57
C LEU A 167 1.31 4.44 21.48
N TYR A 168 1.79 5.55 22.02
CA TYR A 168 2.96 5.57 22.89
C TYR A 168 2.57 5.85 24.33
N LYS A 169 3.21 5.15 25.27
CA LYS A 169 3.12 5.56 26.67
C LYS A 169 3.83 6.91 26.83
N PRO A 170 3.32 7.81 27.67
CA PRO A 170 4.03 9.05 28.00
C PRO A 170 5.48 8.77 28.41
N GLY A 171 6.43 9.43 27.73
CA GLY A 171 7.87 9.29 27.97
C GLY A 171 8.52 8.00 27.44
N SER A 172 7.83 7.20 26.61
CA SER A 172 8.40 6.00 26.00
C SER A 172 8.72 6.20 24.52
N ASP A 173 9.92 5.77 24.10
CA ASP A 173 10.33 5.75 22.69
C ASP A 173 9.80 4.52 21.93
N SER A 174 9.14 3.59 22.63
CA SER A 174 8.59 2.37 22.06
C SER A 174 7.07 2.44 22.00
N SER A 175 6.51 2.11 20.84
CA SER A 175 5.06 1.99 20.69
C SER A 175 4.53 0.91 21.65
N PHE A 176 3.52 1.26 22.42
CA PHE A 176 2.78 0.34 23.28
C PHE A 176 1.83 -0.54 22.45
N HIS A 177 1.18 0.07 21.46
CA HIS A 177 0.18 -0.60 20.65
C HIS A 177 0.05 0.05 19.29
N THR A 178 -0.41 -0.72 18.30
CA THR A 178 -0.66 -0.22 16.96
C THR A 178 -2.08 -0.54 16.55
N ILE A 179 -2.77 0.47 16.04
CA ILE A 179 -4.11 0.40 15.44
C ILE A 179 -4.08 0.99 14.03
N CYS A 180 -5.20 0.99 13.34
CA CYS A 180 -5.35 1.76 12.09
C CYS A 180 -6.66 2.52 12.05
N GLU A 181 -6.69 3.50 11.15
CA GLU A 181 -7.92 4.11 10.69
C GLU A 181 -8.16 3.78 9.21
N LEU A 182 -9.41 3.44 8.90
CA LEU A 182 -9.91 3.16 7.56
C LEU A 182 -10.94 4.22 7.19
N THR A 183 -10.73 4.93 6.07
CA THR A 183 -11.65 5.99 5.61
C THR A 183 -12.11 5.73 4.18
N LYS A 184 -13.43 5.72 3.97
CA LYS A 184 -14.08 5.56 2.65
C LYS A 184 -15.41 6.29 2.63
N GLU A 185 -15.72 6.98 1.52
CA GLU A 185 -17.02 7.64 1.31
C GLU A 185 -17.47 8.53 2.50
N ASN A 186 -16.56 9.37 3.00
CA ASN A 186 -16.78 10.26 4.14
C ASN A 186 -17.08 9.60 5.49
N ARG A 187 -16.86 8.30 5.61
CA ARG A 187 -16.94 7.53 6.85
C ARG A 187 -15.54 7.08 7.24
N SER A 188 -15.27 7.13 8.53
CA SER A 188 -13.97 6.75 9.09
C SER A 188 -14.18 5.79 10.25
N PHE A 189 -13.31 4.81 10.36
CA PHE A 189 -13.37 3.77 11.37
C PHE A 189 -12.00 3.61 12.00
N VAL A 190 -11.92 3.74 13.32
CA VAL A 190 -10.73 3.36 14.08
C VAL A 190 -10.85 1.90 14.45
N VAL A 191 -9.79 1.14 14.17
CA VAL A 191 -9.80 -0.32 14.22
C VAL A 191 -8.60 -0.84 15.00
N ASP A 192 -8.90 -1.63 16.02
CA ASP A 192 -7.93 -2.40 16.78
C ASP A 192 -8.02 -3.89 16.41
N THR A 193 -7.11 -4.33 15.55
CA THR A 193 -7.01 -5.73 15.11
C THR A 193 -6.72 -6.72 16.24
N VAL A 194 -6.13 -6.26 17.35
CA VAL A 194 -5.70 -7.12 18.45
C VAL A 194 -6.85 -7.45 19.37
N ASN A 195 -7.62 -6.42 19.70
CA ASN A 195 -8.76 -6.54 20.59
C ASN A 195 -10.06 -6.90 19.84
N ASP A 196 -10.01 -6.97 18.50
CA ASP A 196 -11.16 -7.23 17.64
C ASP A 196 -12.28 -6.19 17.87
N ARG A 197 -11.87 -4.92 17.84
CA ARG A 197 -12.74 -3.78 18.12
C ARG A 197 -12.59 -2.76 17.02
N TYR A 198 -13.69 -2.11 16.71
CA TYR A 198 -13.71 -0.95 15.85
C TYR A 198 -14.80 0.02 16.29
N VAL A 199 -14.65 1.27 15.91
CA VAL A 199 -15.64 2.32 16.16
C VAL A 199 -15.68 3.26 14.96
N GLU A 200 -16.89 3.65 14.55
CA GLU A 200 -17.06 4.67 13.51
C GLU A 200 -16.68 6.05 14.08
N SER A 201 -15.45 6.45 13.81
CA SER A 201 -14.86 7.69 14.25
C SER A 201 -13.62 7.99 13.44
N VAL A 202 -13.28 9.27 13.42
CA VAL A 202 -11.92 9.71 13.18
C VAL A 202 -11.13 9.55 14.48
N PHE A 203 -9.84 9.21 14.39
CA PHE A 203 -8.97 8.98 15.53
C PHE A 203 -8.81 10.22 16.42
N GLU A 204 -8.64 11.40 15.83
CA GLU A 204 -8.49 12.67 16.56
C GLU A 204 -9.71 12.97 17.45
N ASP A 205 -10.91 12.47 17.11
CA ASP A 205 -12.12 12.65 17.91
C ASP A 205 -12.18 11.75 19.15
N LEU A 206 -11.35 10.71 19.24
CA LEU A 206 -11.44 9.74 20.33
C LEU A 206 -11.16 10.36 21.70
N ASN A 207 -10.24 11.32 21.79
CA ASN A 207 -9.88 11.94 23.07
C ASN A 207 -11.06 12.74 23.67
N ASN A 208 -11.87 13.33 22.80
CA ASN A 208 -13.03 14.13 23.18
C ASN A 208 -14.31 13.30 23.32
N ASN A 209 -14.28 12.01 23.00
CA ASN A 209 -15.44 11.14 23.02
C ASN A 209 -15.22 9.86 23.85
N LYS A 210 -15.49 9.98 25.16
CA LYS A 210 -15.36 8.88 26.13
C LYS A 210 -16.19 7.64 25.78
N GLU A 211 -17.35 7.81 25.14
CA GLU A 211 -18.20 6.68 24.75
C GLU A 211 -17.52 5.83 23.67
N LYS A 212 -17.04 6.48 22.60
CA LYS A 212 -16.32 5.81 21.51
C LYS A 212 -15.02 5.16 21.99
N LEU A 213 -14.28 5.87 22.82
CA LEU A 213 -13.06 5.40 23.47
C LEU A 213 -13.32 4.14 24.31
N ASN A 214 -14.36 4.16 25.16
CA ASN A 214 -14.76 3.00 25.96
C ASN A 214 -15.33 1.85 25.12
N SER A 215 -15.94 2.14 23.96
CA SER A 215 -16.37 1.12 23.00
C SER A 215 -15.17 0.39 22.39
N LEU A 216 -14.08 1.11 22.11
CA LEU A 216 -12.85 0.54 21.56
C LEU A 216 -12.03 -0.21 22.63
N TRP A 217 -11.89 0.39 23.83
CA TRP A 217 -11.11 -0.20 24.95
C TRP A 217 -11.83 -0.07 26.30
N PRO A 218 -12.80 -0.94 26.58
CA PRO A 218 -13.59 -0.85 27.81
C PRO A 218 -12.70 -1.01 29.05
N LYS A 219 -12.79 -0.02 29.96
CA LYS A 219 -12.09 0.01 31.26
C LYS A 219 -10.55 0.06 31.19
N SER A 220 -9.96 0.38 30.03
CA SER A 220 -8.50 0.33 29.88
C SER A 220 -7.86 1.72 29.87
N GLN A 221 -7.51 2.21 31.07
CA GLN A 221 -6.88 3.52 31.26
C GLN A 221 -5.55 3.65 30.51
N ILE A 222 -4.81 2.56 30.32
CA ILE A 222 -3.52 2.61 29.64
C ILE A 222 -3.66 3.03 28.17
N TYR A 223 -4.65 2.52 27.44
CA TYR A 223 -4.88 2.95 26.05
C TYR A 223 -5.27 4.42 26.00
N HIS A 224 -6.11 4.86 26.93
CA HIS A 224 -6.57 6.25 26.99
C HIS A 224 -5.39 7.21 27.18
N HIS A 225 -4.44 6.87 28.07
CA HIS A 225 -3.23 7.66 28.29
C HIS A 225 -2.26 7.63 27.09
N CYS A 226 -2.36 6.64 26.20
CA CYS A 226 -1.46 6.54 25.05
C CYS A 226 -1.95 7.30 23.81
N ILE A 227 -3.18 7.83 23.81
CA ILE A 227 -3.75 8.58 22.68
C ILE A 227 -3.03 9.92 22.50
N ASP A 228 -2.73 10.62 23.61
CA ASP A 228 -2.06 11.92 23.55
C ASP A 228 -0.63 11.81 22.99
N GLY A 229 -0.01 10.64 23.13
CA GLY A 229 1.32 10.33 22.58
C GLY A 229 1.27 9.70 21.19
N ALA A 230 0.11 9.63 20.54
CA ALA A 230 -0.03 8.89 19.30
C ALA A 230 0.69 9.57 18.13
N VAL A 231 1.13 8.74 17.17
CA VAL A 231 1.67 9.21 15.89
C VAL A 231 0.98 8.45 14.76
N SER A 232 0.48 9.20 13.78
CA SER A 232 -0.22 8.65 12.62
C SER A 232 0.74 8.54 11.44
N PHE A 233 0.62 7.44 10.69
CA PHE A 233 1.48 7.16 9.55
C PHE A 233 0.67 6.70 8.34
N VAL A 234 0.99 7.23 7.16
CA VAL A 234 0.53 6.70 5.88
C VAL A 234 1.55 5.65 5.40
N PRO A 235 1.15 4.41 5.11
CA PRO A 235 2.04 3.40 4.52
C PRO A 235 2.72 3.87 3.23
N VAL A 236 4.05 3.67 3.14
CA VAL A 236 4.86 4.04 1.97
C VAL A 236 5.86 2.91 1.66
N PHE A 237 5.90 2.49 0.39
CA PHE A 237 6.88 1.54 -0.14
C PHE A 237 7.66 2.16 -1.30
N PRO A 238 9.00 2.12 -1.32
CA PRO A 238 9.77 2.67 -2.42
C PRO A 238 9.34 2.15 -3.80
N GLN A 239 9.00 0.86 -3.90
CA GLN A 239 8.55 0.20 -5.12
C GLN A 239 7.29 0.84 -5.70
N ALA A 240 6.37 1.32 -4.86
CA ALA A 240 5.15 1.98 -5.31
C ALA A 240 5.43 3.29 -6.08
N TYR A 241 6.62 3.89 -5.90
CA TYR A 241 6.98 5.22 -6.44
C TYR A 241 8.14 5.19 -7.41
N LEU A 242 8.74 4.03 -7.64
CA LEU A 242 9.72 3.92 -8.71
C LEU A 242 9.00 4.18 -10.04
N PRO A 243 9.51 5.08 -10.89
CA PRO A 243 8.82 5.51 -12.11
C PRO A 243 8.36 4.35 -13.00
N LYS A 244 9.17 3.29 -13.10
CA LYS A 244 8.85 2.08 -13.88
C LYS A 244 7.60 1.34 -13.35
N ASN A 245 7.41 1.27 -12.04
CA ASN A 245 6.25 0.60 -11.45
C ASN A 245 5.00 1.47 -11.56
N LYS A 246 5.12 2.80 -11.42
CA LYS A 246 4.00 3.73 -11.65
C LYS A 246 3.50 3.60 -13.09
N LEU A 247 4.42 3.64 -14.05
CA LEU A 247 4.11 3.49 -15.48
C LEU A 247 3.54 2.11 -15.83
N LEU A 248 4.05 1.06 -15.20
CA LEU A 248 3.49 -0.29 -15.34
C LEU A 248 2.06 -0.32 -14.79
N HIS A 249 1.80 0.22 -13.60
CA HIS A 249 0.46 0.28 -13.02
C HIS A 249 -0.52 1.03 -13.92
N GLU A 250 -0.16 2.23 -14.40
CA GLU A 250 -0.99 3.01 -15.32
C GLU A 250 -1.34 2.20 -16.58
N THR A 251 -0.37 1.51 -17.16
CA THR A 251 -0.59 0.66 -18.34
C THR A 251 -1.51 -0.52 -18.03
N LEU A 252 -1.23 -1.23 -16.93
CA LEU A 252 -2.00 -2.40 -16.51
C LEU A 252 -3.43 -2.04 -16.13
N LEU A 253 -3.66 -0.88 -15.53
CA LEU A 253 -5.00 -0.42 -15.14
C LEU A 253 -5.94 -0.33 -16.34
N HIS A 254 -5.46 0.14 -17.49
CA HIS A 254 -6.24 0.22 -18.72
C HIS A 254 -6.61 -1.15 -19.29
N VAL A 255 -5.70 -2.14 -19.17
CA VAL A 255 -5.89 -3.47 -19.74
C VAL A 255 -6.67 -4.39 -18.78
N LEU A 256 -6.23 -4.47 -17.52
CA LEU A 256 -6.72 -5.41 -16.52
C LEU A 256 -7.97 -4.89 -15.79
N LYS A 257 -8.22 -3.57 -15.79
CA LYS A 257 -9.37 -2.93 -15.12
C LYS A 257 -9.45 -3.37 -13.65
N ASP A 258 -10.58 -3.93 -13.22
CA ASP A 258 -10.82 -4.42 -11.86
C ASP A 258 -9.87 -5.56 -11.45
N GLU A 259 -9.17 -6.18 -12.40
CA GLU A 259 -8.11 -7.16 -12.11
C GLU A 259 -6.75 -6.56 -11.81
N CYS A 260 -6.55 -5.27 -12.08
CA CYS A 260 -5.36 -4.56 -11.64
C CYS A 260 -5.44 -4.33 -10.13
N PRO A 261 -4.42 -4.69 -9.34
CA PRO A 261 -4.39 -4.32 -7.93
C PRO A 261 -4.22 -2.81 -7.81
N VAL A 262 -4.81 -2.22 -6.78
CA VAL A 262 -4.51 -0.83 -6.41
C VAL A 262 -3.04 -0.75 -6.05
N PHE A 263 -2.28 0.02 -6.82
CA PHE A 263 -0.83 0.12 -6.66
C PHE A 263 -0.38 1.57 -6.90
N GLY A 264 0.65 2.01 -6.18
CA GLY A 264 1.36 3.24 -6.57
C GLY A 264 0.62 4.57 -6.34
N ILE A 265 -0.43 4.62 -5.51
CA ILE A 265 -1.04 5.91 -5.14
C ILE A 265 -0.04 6.73 -4.33
N SER A 266 0.11 7.99 -4.70
CA SER A 266 1.04 8.96 -4.13
C SER A 266 0.81 9.16 -2.61
N PRO A 267 1.81 9.01 -1.72
CA PRO A 267 1.66 9.19 -0.29
C PRO A 267 1.31 10.63 0.05
N LEU A 268 1.75 11.58 -0.76
CA LEU A 268 1.37 12.97 -0.66
C LEU A 268 -0.11 13.15 -0.98
N GLU A 269 -0.65 12.48 -2.01
CA GLU A 269 -2.11 12.46 -2.24
C GLU A 269 -2.84 11.88 -1.03
N ARG A 270 -2.31 10.80 -0.43
CA ARG A 270 -2.88 10.19 0.78
C ARG A 270 -2.78 11.09 2.02
N LEU A 271 -1.68 11.80 2.21
CA LEU A 271 -1.53 12.79 3.28
C LEU A 271 -2.50 13.95 3.08
N ASN A 272 -2.49 14.55 1.89
CA ASN A 272 -3.37 15.64 1.51
C ASN A 272 -4.84 15.25 1.67
N PHE A 273 -5.20 14.00 1.34
CA PHE A 273 -6.53 13.46 1.59
C PHE A 273 -6.92 13.60 3.07
N TYR A 274 -6.06 13.17 4.01
CA TYR A 274 -6.38 13.28 5.44
C TYR A 274 -6.42 14.74 5.91
N GLU A 275 -5.50 15.59 5.44
CA GLU A 275 -5.52 17.02 5.78
C GLU A 275 -6.83 17.69 5.33
N GLN A 276 -7.26 17.41 4.09
CA GLN A 276 -8.53 17.91 3.56
C GLN A 276 -9.73 17.32 4.29
N TYR A 277 -9.73 16.00 4.51
CA TYR A 277 -10.81 15.29 5.18
C TYR A 277 -11.05 15.80 6.61
N LEU A 278 -9.99 15.97 7.41
CA LEU A 278 -10.09 16.51 8.76
C LEU A 278 -10.59 17.96 8.75
N LYS A 279 -10.10 18.77 7.82
CA LYS A 279 -10.55 20.16 7.63
C LYS A 279 -12.04 20.24 7.30
N GLU A 280 -12.52 19.42 6.37
CA GLU A 280 -13.93 19.36 5.97
C GLU A 280 -14.84 18.92 7.13
N LYS A 281 -14.36 17.97 7.95
CA LYS A 281 -15.05 17.52 9.16
C LYS A 281 -14.93 18.51 10.34
N LYS A 282 -14.17 19.59 10.18
CA LYS A 282 -13.87 20.58 11.25
C LYS A 282 -13.20 19.94 12.48
N ILE A 283 -12.41 18.90 12.24
CA ILE A 283 -11.65 18.20 13.28
C ILE A 283 -10.27 18.84 13.37
N LYS A 284 -9.86 19.21 14.58
CA LYS A 284 -8.53 19.76 14.83
C LYS A 284 -7.50 18.63 14.74
N ASN A 285 -6.53 18.78 13.85
CA ASN A 285 -5.45 17.81 13.73
C ASN A 285 -4.29 18.16 14.68
N ASP A 286 -4.33 17.58 15.89
CA ASP A 286 -3.25 17.72 16.87
C ASP A 286 -2.19 16.62 16.74
N ILE A 287 -2.39 15.65 15.83
CA ILE A 287 -1.57 14.45 15.72
C ILE A 287 -0.84 14.47 14.37
N PRO A 288 0.50 14.46 14.35
CA PRO A 288 1.21 14.50 13.09
C PRO A 288 0.90 13.26 12.26
N ILE A 289 0.56 13.47 10.99
CA ILE A 289 0.40 12.41 9.99
C ILE A 289 1.67 12.39 9.15
N LEU A 290 2.45 11.33 9.27
CA LEU A 290 3.77 11.18 8.67
C LEU A 290 3.81 10.02 7.66
N PHE A 291 4.90 9.86 6.95
CA PHE A 291 5.14 8.64 6.17
C PHE A 291 5.62 7.50 7.06
N TRP A 292 5.05 6.32 6.86
CA TRP A 292 5.45 5.13 7.61
C TRP A 292 6.78 4.61 7.10
N HIS A 293 7.82 4.82 7.89
CA HIS A 293 9.19 4.51 7.48
C HIS A 293 9.60 3.05 7.73
N TYR A 294 8.79 2.27 8.45
CA TYR A 294 9.11 0.89 8.82
C TYR A 294 9.37 -0.02 7.60
N PRO A 295 8.51 -0.06 6.56
CA PRO A 295 8.77 -0.85 5.36
C PRO A 295 10.06 -0.45 4.64
N ILE A 296 10.38 0.85 4.64
CA ILE A 296 11.60 1.39 4.01
C ILE A 296 12.86 0.89 4.75
N LYS A 297 12.84 0.92 6.08
CA LYS A 297 13.96 0.41 6.90
C LYS A 297 14.19 -1.09 6.71
N LEU A 298 13.11 -1.87 6.55
CA LEU A 298 13.23 -3.30 6.24
C LEU A 298 13.88 -3.52 4.88
N LEU A 299 13.45 -2.79 3.86
CA LEU A 299 14.01 -2.90 2.52
C LEU A 299 15.49 -2.48 2.49
N SER A 300 15.82 -1.37 3.15
CA SER A 300 17.20 -0.89 3.28
C SER A 300 18.10 -1.96 3.89
N ALA A 301 17.69 -2.57 5.00
CA ALA A 301 18.45 -3.63 5.65
C ALA A 301 18.64 -4.87 4.75
N GLU A 302 17.63 -5.23 3.95
CA GLU A 302 17.75 -6.34 3.00
C GLU A 302 18.73 -5.99 1.87
N ILE A 303 18.63 -4.80 1.28
CA ILE A 303 19.55 -4.34 0.23
C ILE A 303 21.01 -4.40 0.72
N GLU A 304 21.29 -3.90 1.93
CA GLU A 304 22.64 -3.92 2.53
C GLU A 304 23.14 -5.36 2.74
N ASN A 305 22.29 -6.25 3.26
CA ASN A 305 22.64 -7.66 3.48
C ASN A 305 23.00 -8.38 2.17
N PHE A 306 22.35 -8.04 1.06
CA PHE A 306 22.69 -8.60 -0.26
C PHE A 306 24.00 -8.04 -0.81
N SER A 307 24.30 -6.76 -0.56
CA SER A 307 25.56 -6.14 -1.00
C SER A 307 26.79 -6.70 -0.28
N ASN A 308 26.67 -7.05 1.00
CA ASN A 308 27.78 -7.59 1.80
C ASN A 308 28.08 -9.09 1.57
N LYS A 309 27.24 -9.79 0.80
CA LYS A 309 27.39 -11.22 0.49
C LYS A 309 28.00 -11.50 -0.88
N LYS A 310 28.32 -10.47 -1.66
CA LYS A 310 29.00 -10.55 -2.96
C LYS A 310 30.45 -10.12 -2.82
#